data_AF-A0A2U9BKT1-F1
#
_entry.id   AF-A0A2U9BKT1-F1
#
_cell.length_a   1.000
_cell.length_b   1.000
_cell.length_c   1.000
_cell.angle_alpha   90.00
_cell.angle_beta   90.00
_cell.angle_gamma   90.00
#
_symmetry.space_group_name_H-M   'P 1'
#
loop_
_entity.id
_entity.type
_entity.pdbx_description
1 polymer ?
#
loop_
_entity_poly.entity_id
_entity_poly.type
_entity_poly.pdbx_seq_one_letter_code
_entity_poly.pdbx_strand_id
1 'polypeptide(L)'
;MPPLPGCGSGLQVSSLIRASPCGQKRRLLEAKIKNAEKQLAELKQATTGIFTAPVKGAYYFSFSGHNLSSRPMGLRLMKNGEQMVTVFNHRAGNRYETTTNGMTLNLNVGDQVYMRLQANTWIYDNGNSHSTFVGHLLFPM
;
A
#
# COMPACT_ATOMS: atom_id res chain seq x y z
N MET A 1 51.80 -14.24 -69.39
CA MET A 1 52.22 -15.61 -69.04
C MET A 1 51.88 -15.86 -67.56
N PRO A 2 51.45 -17.10 -67.19
CA PRO A 2 50.83 -17.51 -65.89
C PRO A 2 51.92 -17.82 -64.80
N PRO A 3 51.70 -18.38 -63.57
CA PRO A 3 50.54 -19.07 -62.95
C PRO A 3 50.25 -18.82 -61.42
N LEU A 4 49.27 -19.60 -60.91
CA LEU A 4 48.67 -19.84 -59.56
C LEU A 4 49.67 -20.36 -58.47
N PRO A 5 49.39 -20.41 -57.12
CA PRO A 5 48.41 -21.33 -56.47
C PRO A 5 47.66 -20.78 -55.24
N GLY A 6 46.60 -21.48 -54.84
CA GLY A 6 45.73 -21.13 -53.72
C GLY A 6 46.19 -21.62 -52.34
N CYS A 7 45.46 -21.18 -51.33
CA CYS A 7 45.40 -21.75 -50.00
C CYS A 7 43.99 -21.39 -49.49
N GLY A 8 43.04 -22.31 -49.51
CA GLY A 8 42.90 -23.32 -48.48
C GLY A 8 41.59 -23.03 -47.78
N SER A 9 40.60 -23.89 -47.99
CA SER A 9 39.35 -23.91 -47.25
C SER A 9 39.64 -24.07 -45.75
N GLY A 10 39.63 -22.95 -45.02
CA GLY A 10 39.53 -22.92 -43.58
C GLY A 10 38.13 -22.48 -43.21
N LEU A 11 37.28 -23.42 -42.78
CA LEU A 11 36.10 -23.10 -41.98
C LEU A 11 36.58 -22.32 -40.75
N GLN A 12 36.44 -20.98 -40.76
CA GLN A 12 36.58 -20.21 -39.54
C GLN A 12 35.21 -20.18 -38.86
N VAL A 13 34.99 -21.17 -37.99
CA VAL A 13 33.97 -21.08 -36.94
C VAL A 13 34.45 -19.98 -35.99
N SER A 14 34.03 -18.73 -36.23
CA SER A 14 34.11 -17.70 -35.20
C SER A 14 32.69 -17.28 -34.88
N SER A 15 32.30 -17.72 -33.69
CA SER A 15 31.08 -17.41 -32.96
C SER A 15 30.45 -16.07 -33.35
N LEU A 16 29.18 -16.12 -33.76
CA LEU A 16 28.25 -15.03 -33.54
C LEU A 16 28.14 -14.81 -32.02
N ILE A 17 29.03 -14.00 -31.44
CA ILE A 17 28.75 -13.36 -30.16
C ILE A 17 27.68 -12.31 -30.48
N ARG A 18 26.42 -12.76 -30.47
CA ARG A 18 25.30 -11.82 -30.31
C ARG A 18 25.56 -11.09 -29.02
N ALA A 19 25.83 -9.79 -29.11
CA ALA A 19 25.85 -8.90 -27.97
C ALA A 19 24.61 -9.21 -27.11
N SER A 20 24.85 -9.57 -25.85
CA SER A 20 23.80 -9.82 -24.89
C SER A 20 22.93 -8.55 -24.77
N PRO A 21 21.60 -8.64 -24.69
CA PRO A 21 20.74 -7.50 -24.42
C PRO A 21 20.92 -7.09 -22.94
N CYS A 22 22.09 -6.53 -22.63
CA CYS A 22 22.60 -6.32 -21.28
C CYS A 22 21.88 -5.16 -20.56
N GLY A 23 21.27 -4.23 -21.32
CA GLY A 23 20.44 -3.16 -20.75
C GLY A 23 18.98 -3.55 -20.51
N GLN A 24 18.36 -4.28 -21.45
CA GLN A 24 16.91 -4.51 -21.41
C GLN A 24 16.49 -5.59 -20.41
N LYS A 25 17.24 -6.69 -20.31
CA LYS A 25 17.00 -7.71 -19.27
C LYS A 25 17.25 -7.16 -17.86
N ARG A 26 18.25 -6.28 -17.70
CA ARG A 26 18.55 -5.62 -16.42
C ARG A 26 17.44 -4.65 -15.99
N ARG A 27 16.95 -3.79 -16.90
CA ARG A 27 15.80 -2.90 -16.64
C ARG A 27 14.53 -3.69 -16.28
N LEU A 28 14.27 -4.80 -16.98
CA LEU A 28 13.14 -5.68 -16.67
C LEU A 28 13.27 -6.31 -15.28
N LEU A 29 14.47 -6.72 -14.89
CA LEU A 29 14.73 -7.28 -13.57
C LEU A 29 14.57 -6.22 -12.46
N GLU A 30 15.11 -5.02 -12.65
CA GLU A 30 14.98 -3.90 -11.71
C GLU A 30 13.52 -3.48 -11.53
N ALA A 31 12.73 -3.43 -12.62
CA ALA A 31 11.31 -3.14 -12.55
C ALA A 31 10.53 -4.22 -11.78
N LYS A 32 10.86 -5.49 -11.97
CA LYS A 32 10.26 -6.61 -11.21
C LYS A 32 10.56 -6.52 -9.73
N ILE A 33 11.80 -6.18 -9.36
CA ILE A 33 12.21 -6.00 -7.96
C ILE A 33 11.43 -4.85 -7.32
N LYS A 34 11.38 -3.68 -7.95
CA LYS A 34 10.60 -2.53 -7.43
C LYS A 34 9.12 -2.86 -7.25
N ASN A 35 8.52 -3.59 -8.19
CA ASN A 35 7.13 -4.01 -8.07
C ASN A 35 6.91 -4.97 -6.88
N ALA A 36 7.82 -5.92 -6.69
CA ALA A 36 7.77 -6.85 -5.55
C ALA A 36 7.94 -6.11 -4.21
N GLU A 37 8.83 -5.12 -4.14
CA GLU A 37 9.01 -4.28 -2.94
C GLU A 37 7.75 -3.47 -2.62
N LYS A 38 7.10 -2.89 -3.64
CA LYS A 38 5.84 -2.17 -3.49
C LYS A 38 4.73 -3.08 -2.96
N GLN A 39 4.56 -4.25 -3.56
CA GLN A 39 3.57 -5.24 -3.09
C GLN A 39 3.84 -5.69 -1.66
N LEU A 40 5.11 -5.90 -1.30
CA LEU A 40 5.50 -6.25 0.07
C LEU A 40 5.17 -5.13 1.07
N ALA A 41 5.38 -3.86 0.68
CA ALA A 41 5.04 -2.72 1.52
C ALA A 41 3.51 -2.62 1.75
N GLU A 42 2.72 -2.79 0.69
CA GLU A 42 1.25 -2.79 0.76
C GLU A 42 0.73 -3.92 1.68
N LEU A 43 1.30 -5.13 1.57
CA LEU A 43 0.95 -6.26 2.44
C LEU A 43 1.30 -6.01 3.91
N LYS A 44 2.45 -5.38 4.20
CA LYS A 44 2.84 -5.02 5.58
C LYS A 44 1.90 -3.98 6.19
N GLN A 45 1.48 -2.99 5.41
CA GLN A 45 0.47 -2.01 5.84
C GLN A 45 -0.87 -2.68 6.12
N ALA A 46 -1.32 -3.58 5.23
CA ALA A 46 -2.54 -4.35 5.43
C ALA A 46 -2.50 -5.20 6.71
N THR A 47 -1.35 -5.80 7.03
CA THR A 47 -1.19 -6.66 8.22
C THR A 47 -1.18 -5.87 9.52
N THR A 48 -0.65 -4.65 9.52
CA THR A 48 -0.54 -3.80 10.72
C THR A 48 -1.75 -2.88 10.92
N GLY A 49 -2.55 -2.64 9.89
CA GLY A 49 -3.62 -1.65 9.90
C GLY A 49 -3.10 -0.19 9.94
N ILE A 50 -1.81 0.01 9.65
CA ILE A 50 -1.14 1.31 9.69
C ILE A 50 -0.86 1.77 8.27
N PHE A 51 -1.48 2.88 7.89
CA PHE A 51 -1.14 3.59 6.66
C PHE A 51 0.14 4.39 6.88
N THR A 52 1.15 4.23 6.02
CA THR A 52 2.36 5.07 6.05
C THR A 52 2.43 5.86 4.76
N ALA A 53 2.51 7.19 4.87
CA ALA A 53 2.54 8.08 3.72
C ALA A 53 3.81 7.85 2.86
N PRO A 54 3.65 7.37 1.60
CA PRO A 54 4.80 7.11 0.74
C PRO A 54 5.37 8.38 0.10
N VAL A 55 4.55 9.43 -0.03
CA VAL A 55 4.91 10.73 -0.60
C VAL A 55 4.36 11.83 0.29
N LYS A 56 4.93 13.04 0.19
CA LYS A 56 4.34 14.21 0.82
C LYS A 56 3.07 14.62 0.05
N GLY A 57 2.00 14.96 0.76
CA GLY A 57 0.76 15.35 0.11
C GLY A 57 -0.42 15.53 1.04
N ALA A 58 -1.56 15.90 0.46
CA ALA A 58 -2.86 15.93 1.12
C ALA A 58 -3.57 14.58 0.90
N TYR A 59 -4.00 13.96 1.98
CA TYR A 59 -4.64 12.65 1.99
C TYR A 59 -6.04 12.74 2.60
N TYR A 60 -7.03 12.09 2.00
CA TYR A 60 -8.35 11.95 2.59
C TYR A 60 -8.49 10.58 3.23
N PHE A 61 -8.99 10.56 4.47
CA PHE A 61 -9.32 9.36 5.21
C PHE A 61 -10.82 9.33 5.53
N SER A 62 -11.43 8.16 5.38
CA SER A 62 -12.80 7.88 5.77
C SER A 62 -12.85 6.55 6.50
N PHE A 63 -13.65 6.47 7.56
CA PHE A 63 -13.79 5.25 8.33
C PHE A 63 -15.20 5.10 8.89
N SER A 64 -15.66 3.86 9.00
CA SER A 64 -16.92 3.49 9.62
C SER A 64 -16.70 2.48 10.74
N GLY A 65 -17.44 2.64 11.82
CA GLY A 65 -17.55 1.66 12.89
C GLY A 65 -18.97 1.15 13.00
N HIS A 66 -19.11 -0.15 13.23
CA HIS A 66 -20.39 -0.79 13.51
C HIS A 66 -20.40 -1.35 14.94
N ASN A 67 -21.51 -1.21 15.66
CA ASN A 67 -21.64 -1.74 17.00
C ASN A 67 -23.06 -2.21 17.32
N LEU A 68 -23.14 -3.15 18.27
CA LEU A 68 -24.36 -3.40 19.02
C LEU A 68 -24.42 -2.38 20.18
N SER A 69 -25.43 -1.51 20.15
CA SER A 69 -25.59 -0.36 21.07
C SER A 69 -25.87 -0.74 22.54
N SER A 70 -25.85 -2.03 22.89
CA SER A 70 -25.76 -2.47 24.29
C SER A 70 -24.44 -2.06 24.94
N ARG A 71 -23.42 -1.76 24.12
CA ARG A 71 -22.14 -1.19 24.53
C ARG A 71 -21.80 0.04 23.67
N PRO A 72 -21.08 1.03 24.23
CA PRO A 72 -20.67 2.19 23.46
C PRO A 72 -19.57 1.81 22.49
N MET A 73 -19.45 2.56 21.40
CA MET A 73 -18.37 2.44 20.42
C MET A 73 -17.66 3.77 20.33
N GLY A 74 -16.33 3.76 20.37
CA GLY A 74 -15.52 4.93 20.10
C GLY A 74 -14.35 4.56 19.20
N LEU A 75 -14.23 5.19 18.03
CA LEU A 75 -13.10 4.99 17.12
C LEU A 75 -12.40 6.30 16.86
N ARG A 76 -11.07 6.25 16.89
CA ARG A 76 -10.19 7.41 16.74
C ARG A 76 -9.30 7.22 15.53
N LEU A 77 -9.25 8.24 14.68
CA LEU A 77 -8.22 8.37 13.67
C LEU A 77 -6.98 8.98 14.32
N MET A 78 -5.86 8.27 14.26
CA MET A 78 -4.60 8.68 14.86
C MET A 78 -3.60 9.07 13.76
N LYS A 79 -2.82 10.12 13.98
CA LYS A 79 -1.64 10.48 13.19
C LYS A 79 -0.42 10.53 14.10
N ASN A 80 0.59 9.69 13.87
CA ASN A 80 1.83 9.67 14.66
C ASN A 80 1.62 9.61 16.19
N GLY A 81 0.53 8.97 16.65
CA GLY A 81 0.17 8.90 18.07
C GLY A 81 -0.75 10.01 18.58
N GLU A 82 -0.98 11.06 17.79
CA GLU A 82 -1.93 12.14 18.08
C GLU A 82 -3.33 11.80 17.57
N GLN A 83 -4.37 12.14 18.32
CA GLN A 83 -5.77 11.92 17.92
C GLN A 83 -6.24 13.06 17.01
N MET A 84 -6.67 12.74 15.80
CA MET A 84 -7.15 13.72 14.83
C MET A 84 -8.66 13.93 14.90
N VAL A 85 -9.43 12.83 14.83
CA VAL A 85 -10.89 12.86 14.85
C VAL A 85 -11.44 11.59 15.50
N THR A 86 -12.64 11.68 16.08
CA THR A 86 -13.32 10.58 16.75
C THR A 86 -14.75 10.42 16.21
N VAL A 87 -15.23 9.19 16.18
CA VAL A 87 -16.66 8.87 16.16
C VAL A 87 -17.06 8.17 17.44
N PHE A 88 -18.26 8.44 17.92
CA PHE A 88 -18.75 7.85 19.14
C PHE A 88 -20.24 7.52 19.06
N ASN A 89 -20.59 6.27 19.38
CA ASN A 89 -21.96 5.85 19.64
C ASN A 89 -22.14 5.62 21.13
N HIS A 90 -23.13 6.28 21.72
CA HIS A 90 -23.55 6.03 23.09
C HIS A 90 -24.29 4.69 23.21
N ARG A 91 -24.43 4.21 24.44
CA ARG A 91 -25.32 3.08 24.69
C ARG A 91 -26.75 3.49 24.38
N ALA A 92 -27.45 2.69 23.58
CA ALA A 92 -28.78 3.00 23.07
C ALA A 92 -29.67 1.74 22.96
N GLY A 93 -29.65 0.89 24.00
CA GLY A 93 -30.48 -0.31 24.09
C GLY A 93 -29.80 -1.54 23.50
N ASN A 94 -30.40 -2.19 22.51
CA ASN A 94 -29.87 -3.41 21.91
C ASN A 94 -30.11 -3.46 20.39
N ARG A 95 -29.73 -2.38 19.70
CA ARG A 95 -29.83 -2.25 18.24
C ARG A 95 -28.45 -2.11 17.59
N TYR A 96 -28.35 -2.48 16.33
CA TYR A 96 -27.14 -2.26 15.54
C TYR A 96 -27.08 -0.80 15.07
N GLU A 97 -25.92 -0.18 15.22
CA GLU A 97 -25.67 1.20 14.79
C GLU A 97 -24.35 1.27 14.02
N THR A 98 -24.32 2.15 13.01
CA THR A 98 -23.12 2.45 12.23
C THR A 98 -22.88 3.94 12.27
N THR A 99 -21.64 4.33 12.53
CA THR A 99 -21.22 5.74 12.46
C THR A 99 -19.96 5.88 11.65
N THR A 100 -19.92 6.92 10.82
CA THR A 100 -18.86 7.18 9.85
C THR A 100 -18.34 8.58 10.04
N ASN A 101 -17.03 8.78 9.83
CA ASN A 101 -16.42 10.11 9.77
C ASN A 101 -15.21 10.08 8.83
N GLY A 102 -14.73 11.26 8.45
CA GLY A 102 -13.59 11.42 7.57
C GLY A 102 -12.92 12.76 7.74
N MET A 103 -11.67 12.85 7.31
CA MET A 103 -10.84 14.05 7.42
C MET A 103 -9.75 14.06 6.36
N THR A 104 -9.42 15.25 5.88
CA THR A 104 -8.23 15.49 5.07
C THR A 104 -7.03 15.83 5.96
N LEU A 105 -5.91 15.15 5.77
CA LEU A 105 -4.66 15.36 6.50
C LEU A 105 -3.51 15.66 5.54
N ASN A 106 -2.70 16.66 5.89
CA ASN A 106 -1.41 16.86 5.25
C ASN A 106 -0.38 15.92 5.91
N LEU A 107 0.25 15.08 5.10
CA LEU A 107 1.22 14.09 5.54
C LEU A 107 2.58 14.33 4.90
N ASN A 108 3.63 14.16 5.70
CA ASN A 108 5.01 14.04 5.22
C ASN A 108 5.34 12.57 4.94
N VAL A 109 6.38 12.32 4.15
CA VAL A 109 6.88 10.96 3.91
C VAL A 109 7.20 10.29 5.24
N GLY A 110 6.64 9.10 5.47
CA GLY A 110 6.82 8.34 6.70
C GLY A 110 5.81 8.63 7.81
N ASP A 111 4.95 9.65 7.68
CA ASP A 111 3.85 9.85 8.63
C ASP A 111 2.93 8.62 8.65
N GLN A 112 2.51 8.21 9.85
CA GLN A 112 1.67 7.05 10.08
C GLN A 112 0.26 7.46 10.49
N VAL A 113 -0.74 6.88 9.83
CA VAL A 113 -2.17 7.08 10.12
C VAL A 113 -2.83 5.73 10.37
N TYR A 114 -3.58 5.60 11.45
CA TYR A 114 -4.21 4.34 11.83
C TYR A 114 -5.46 4.56 12.70
N MET A 115 -6.29 3.52 12.77
CA MET A 115 -7.46 3.51 13.64
C MET A 115 -7.12 2.98 15.03
N ARG A 116 -7.70 3.60 16.06
CA ARG A 116 -7.60 3.14 17.45
C ARG A 116 -8.96 3.07 18.11
N LEU A 117 -9.30 1.92 18.66
CA LEU A 117 -10.49 1.74 19.50
C LEU A 117 -10.30 2.49 20.82
N GLN A 118 -11.29 3.28 21.23
CA GLN A 118 -11.29 3.99 22.50
C GLN A 118 -11.41 2.99 23.67
N ALA A 119 -10.71 3.28 24.77
CA ALA A 119 -10.80 2.46 25.98
C ALA A 119 -12.25 2.32 26.46
N ASN A 120 -12.61 1.11 26.91
CA ASN A 120 -13.96 0.77 27.39
C ASN A 120 -15.06 0.96 26.34
N THR A 121 -14.74 0.75 25.06
CA THR A 121 -15.71 0.74 23.96
C THR A 121 -15.53 -0.51 23.09
N TRP A 122 -16.51 -0.83 22.24
CA TRP A 122 -16.53 -2.05 21.44
C TRP A 122 -16.98 -1.78 20.00
N ILE A 123 -16.36 -2.50 19.07
CA ILE A 123 -16.87 -2.71 17.72
C ILE A 123 -17.57 -4.07 17.68
N TYR A 124 -18.59 -4.18 16.84
CA TYR A 124 -19.16 -5.44 16.41
C TYR A 124 -18.67 -5.77 15.01
N ASP A 125 -18.25 -7.02 14.80
CA ASP A 125 -17.96 -7.55 13.48
C ASP A 125 -18.35 -9.02 13.36
N ASN A 126 -18.54 -9.50 12.14
CA ASN A 126 -18.80 -10.91 11.83
C ASN A 126 -18.26 -11.24 10.42
N GLY A 127 -18.65 -12.37 9.83
CA GLY A 127 -18.21 -12.78 8.49
C GLY A 127 -18.51 -11.78 7.35
N ASN A 128 -19.30 -10.73 7.61
CA ASN A 128 -19.67 -9.71 6.63
C ASN A 128 -18.81 -8.43 6.67
N SER A 129 -17.82 -8.32 7.57
CA SER A 129 -16.88 -7.17 7.63
C SER A 129 -17.57 -5.80 7.65
N HIS A 130 -18.14 -5.41 8.80
CA HIS A 130 -19.00 -4.20 8.90
C HIS A 130 -18.26 -2.87 9.01
N SER A 131 -17.00 -2.90 9.43
CA SER A 131 -16.21 -1.70 9.67
C SER A 131 -15.26 -1.45 8.50
N THR A 132 -15.06 -0.17 8.16
CA THR A 132 -14.20 0.22 7.03
C THR A 132 -13.17 1.26 7.46
N PHE A 133 -11.98 1.21 6.86
CA PHE A 133 -10.98 2.27 6.94
C PHE A 133 -10.36 2.42 5.56
N VAL A 134 -10.48 3.62 5.00
CA VAL A 134 -10.00 3.95 3.65
C VAL A 134 -9.17 5.23 3.74
N GLY A 135 -8.03 5.24 3.05
CA GLY A 135 -7.18 6.41 2.90
C GLY A 135 -6.64 6.50 1.48
N HIS A 136 -6.67 7.69 0.88
CA HIS A 136 -6.10 7.91 -0.45
C HIS A 136 -5.46 9.29 -0.59
N LEU A 137 -4.45 9.38 -1.46
CA LEU A 137 -3.77 10.64 -1.82
C LEU A 137 -4.71 11.47 -2.70
N LEU A 138 -4.95 12.72 -2.32
CA LEU A 138 -5.64 13.71 -3.15
C LEU A 138 -4.64 14.42 -4.06
N PHE A 139 -3.62 15.05 -3.46
CA PHE A 139 -2.65 15.86 -4.17
C PHE A 139 -1.24 15.67 -3.60
N PRO A 140 -0.23 15.32 -4.41
CA PRO A 140 1.17 15.36 -3.98
C PRO A 140 1.63 16.81 -3.79
N MET A 141 2.58 17.04 -2.86
CA MET A 141 3.16 18.35 -2.54
C MET A 141 4.69 18.34 -2.59
#